data_AF-A0A0K8SKV2-F1
#
_entry.id   AF-A0A0K8SKV2-F1
#
_cell.length_a   1.000
_cell.length_b   1.000
_cell.length_c   1.000
_cell.angle_alpha   90.00
_cell.angle_beta   90.00
_cell.angle_gamma   90.00
#
_symmetry.space_group_name_H-M   'P 1'
#
loop_
_entity.id
_entity.type
_entity.pdbx_description
1 polymer ?
#
loop_
_entity_poly.entity_id
_entity_poly.type
_entity_poly.pdbx_seq_one_letter_code
_entity_poly.pdbx_strand_id
1 'polypeptide(L)'
;MKRSKDKYLKDFPCEVILRYIHNHPIDGKGALKQKRPGKEVEEDALELFSKGHSPTSAYEKFKDNLKEQHGDEYEQIVEDTSQCPTQQWFYSLYYNTYKRKHLDTSDTLDDADGGETNDKDDPDDDSNSLTE
;
A
#
# COMPACT_ATOMS: atom_id res chain seq x y z
N MET A 1 -21.35 -31.60 -12.44
CA MET A 1 -19.98 -31.57 -12.99
C MET A 1 -19.96 -32.30 -14.33
N LYS A 2 -19.57 -31.64 -15.41
CA LYS A 2 -19.54 -32.23 -16.77
C LYS A 2 -18.19 -32.95 -16.92
N ARG A 3 -18.18 -34.29 -16.90
CA ARG A 3 -16.96 -35.09 -17.14
C ARG A 3 -16.48 -34.87 -18.57
N SER A 4 -15.16 -34.82 -18.77
CA SER A 4 -14.56 -34.64 -20.09
C SER A 4 -15.02 -35.75 -21.05
N LYS A 5 -15.18 -35.41 -22.34
CA LYS A 5 -15.53 -36.37 -23.41
C LYS A 5 -14.31 -37.14 -23.94
N ASP A 6 -13.17 -37.04 -23.25
CA ASP A 6 -11.92 -37.62 -23.72
C ASP A 6 -11.97 -39.15 -23.59
N LYS A 7 -11.84 -39.85 -24.72
CA LYS A 7 -11.99 -41.31 -24.79
C LYS A 7 -10.85 -42.05 -24.12
N TYR A 8 -9.70 -41.39 -23.91
CA TYR A 8 -8.49 -42.00 -23.33
C TYR A 8 -8.41 -41.88 -21.80
N LEU A 9 -9.38 -41.19 -21.18
CA LEU A 9 -9.41 -40.89 -19.75
C LEU A 9 -10.20 -41.93 -18.93
N LYS A 10 -10.33 -43.17 -19.43
CA LYS A 10 -11.33 -44.14 -18.94
C LYS A 10 -10.94 -44.92 -17.70
N ASP A 11 -9.66 -45.27 -17.54
CA ASP A 11 -9.28 -46.27 -16.54
C ASP A 11 -8.42 -45.72 -15.39
N PHE A 12 -7.66 -44.63 -15.59
CA PHE A 12 -6.76 -44.07 -14.56
C PHE A 12 -6.65 -42.54 -14.66
N PRO A 13 -7.62 -41.77 -14.15
CA PRO A 13 -7.48 -40.32 -14.09
C PRO A 13 -6.33 -39.94 -13.14
N CYS A 14 -5.52 -38.96 -13.53
CA CYS A 14 -4.55 -38.35 -12.62
C CYS A 14 -5.33 -37.59 -11.53
N GLU A 15 -5.35 -38.13 -10.32
CA GLU A 15 -5.98 -37.50 -9.17
C GLU A 15 -4.92 -36.79 -8.32
N VAL A 16 -5.05 -35.47 -8.18
CA VAL A 16 -4.19 -34.67 -7.31
C VAL A 16 -4.93 -34.42 -6.01
N ILE A 17 -4.52 -35.13 -4.94
CA ILE A 17 -5.10 -34.98 -3.61
C ILE A 17 -4.17 -34.12 -2.75
N LEU A 18 -4.60 -32.88 -2.46
CA LEU A 18 -3.90 -31.99 -1.53
C LEU A 18 -4.42 -32.26 -0.11
N ARG A 19 -3.56 -32.75 0.77
CA ARG A 19 -3.93 -33.12 2.15
C ARG A 19 -3.82 -31.98 3.17
N TYR A 20 -3.14 -30.88 2.81
CA TYR A 20 -2.93 -29.68 3.65
C TYR A 20 -2.43 -29.99 5.08
N ILE A 21 -1.61 -31.05 5.24
CA ILE A 21 -1.01 -31.41 6.53
C ILE A 21 0.33 -30.72 6.64
N HIS A 22 0.46 -29.79 7.58
CA HIS A 22 1.69 -29.07 7.86
C HIS A 22 2.34 -29.61 9.14
N ASN A 23 3.67 -29.65 9.15
CA ASN A 23 4.47 -30.01 10.34
C ASN A 23 4.80 -28.80 11.22
N HIS A 24 4.17 -27.65 10.95
CA HIS A 24 4.36 -26.39 11.65
C HIS A 24 3.04 -25.60 11.67
N PRO A 25 2.86 -24.67 12.63
CA PRO A 25 1.72 -23.77 12.65
C PRO A 25 1.72 -22.86 11.41
N ILE A 26 0.62 -22.89 10.66
CA ILE A 26 0.39 -22.03 9.48
C ILE A 26 0.06 -20.58 9.87
N ASP A 27 -0.27 -20.35 11.15
CA ASP A 27 -0.46 -19.01 11.73
C ASP A 27 0.81 -18.47 12.41
N GLY A 28 1.95 -19.13 12.19
CA GLY A 28 3.23 -18.65 12.70
C GLY A 28 3.69 -17.38 11.96
N LYS A 29 4.44 -16.51 12.65
CA LYS A 29 4.98 -15.24 12.14
C LYS A 29 5.65 -15.35 10.75
N GLY A 30 6.27 -16.49 10.44
CA GLY A 30 6.90 -16.74 9.14
C GLY A 30 5.91 -16.94 7.98
N ALA A 31 4.75 -17.55 8.25
CA ALA A 31 3.70 -17.80 7.26
C ALA A 31 2.81 -16.57 7.04
N LEU A 32 2.59 -15.77 8.10
CA LEU A 32 1.86 -14.50 8.02
C LEU A 32 2.53 -13.47 7.11
N LYS A 33 3.87 -13.53 6.98
CA LYS A 33 4.66 -12.62 6.10
C LYS A 33 4.33 -12.70 4.62
N GLN A 34 3.77 -13.81 4.16
CA GLN A 34 3.44 -14.04 2.76
C GLN A 34 1.94 -13.85 2.45
N LYS A 35 1.14 -13.49 3.46
CA LYS A 35 -0.28 -13.22 3.24
C LYS A 35 -0.45 -11.98 2.36
N ARG A 36 -1.44 -12.05 1.47
CA ARG A 36 -1.85 -10.87 0.69
C ARG A 36 -2.61 -9.92 1.62
N PRO A 37 -2.40 -8.60 1.49
CA PRO A 37 -3.21 -7.62 2.19
C PRO A 37 -4.71 -7.84 1.96
N GLY A 38 -5.49 -7.58 3.01
CA GLY A 38 -6.95 -7.59 2.92
C GLY A 38 -7.48 -6.50 1.99
N LYS A 39 -8.73 -6.64 1.55
CA LYS A 39 -9.37 -5.61 0.72
C LYS A 39 -9.55 -4.28 1.45
N GLU A 40 -9.89 -4.35 2.74
CA GLU A 40 -10.04 -3.16 3.60
C GLU A 40 -8.75 -2.33 3.64
N VAL A 41 -7.61 -3.00 3.80
CA VAL A 41 -6.28 -2.39 3.77
C VAL A 41 -5.95 -1.76 2.41
N GLU A 42 -6.40 -2.38 1.31
CA GLU A 42 -6.25 -1.81 -0.03
C GLU A 42 -7.10 -0.54 -0.21
N GLU A 43 -8.34 -0.55 0.28
CA GLU A 43 -9.24 0.60 0.22
C GLU A 43 -8.69 1.78 1.05
N ASP A 44 -8.22 1.53 2.27
CA ASP A 44 -7.59 2.55 3.13
C ASP A 44 -6.35 3.16 2.48
N ALA A 45 -5.49 2.33 1.88
CA ALA A 45 -4.30 2.79 1.18
C ALA A 45 -4.65 3.65 -0.04
N LEU A 46 -5.67 3.26 -0.82
CA LEU A 46 -6.16 4.04 -1.95
C LEU A 46 -6.77 5.36 -1.51
N GLU A 47 -7.47 5.40 -0.38
CA GLU A 47 -8.00 6.64 0.19
C GLU A 47 -6.88 7.60 0.57
N LEU A 48 -5.80 7.13 1.19
CA LEU A 48 -4.63 7.95 1.49
C LEU A 48 -3.98 8.52 0.23
N PHE A 49 -3.90 7.74 -0.85
CA PHE A 49 -3.40 8.25 -2.13
C PHE A 49 -4.32 9.30 -2.73
N SER A 50 -5.64 9.14 -2.60
CA SER A 50 -6.63 10.12 -3.06
C SER A 50 -6.50 11.48 -2.35
N LYS A 51 -6.03 11.47 -1.11
CA LYS A 51 -5.72 12.66 -0.30
C LYS A 51 -4.37 13.31 -0.66
N GLY A 52 -3.65 12.78 -1.65
CA GLY A 52 -2.38 13.34 -2.12
C GLY A 52 -1.14 12.81 -1.40
N HIS A 53 -1.25 11.77 -0.57
CA HIS A 53 -0.09 11.19 0.08
C HIS A 53 0.81 10.43 -0.93
N SER A 54 2.12 10.63 -0.80
CA SER A 54 3.12 9.80 -1.48
C SER A 54 3.14 8.38 -0.88
N PRO A 55 3.67 7.37 -1.59
CA PRO A 55 3.72 5.99 -1.08
C PRO A 55 4.34 5.86 0.32
N THR A 56 5.40 6.61 0.59
CA THR A 56 6.07 6.62 1.91
C THR A 56 5.21 7.30 2.97
N SER A 57 4.67 8.48 2.67
CA SER A 57 3.82 9.22 3.61
C SER A 57 2.52 8.45 3.93
N ALA A 58 1.92 7.80 2.92
CA ALA A 58 0.75 6.97 3.10
C ALA A 58 1.05 5.75 3.99
N TYR A 59 2.19 5.09 3.81
CA TYR A 59 2.60 3.98 4.65
C TYR A 59 2.80 4.38 6.12
N GLU A 60 3.48 5.51 6.36
CA GLU A 60 3.66 6.05 7.72
C GLU A 60 2.31 6.40 8.34
N LYS A 61 1.46 7.12 7.61
CA LYS A 61 0.13 7.50 8.11
C LYS A 61 -0.77 6.30 8.35
N PHE A 62 -0.68 5.27 7.51
CA PHE A 62 -1.39 4.01 7.69
C PHE A 62 -0.97 3.31 8.99
N LYS A 63 0.35 3.26 9.28
CA LYS A 63 0.85 2.69 10.55
C LYS A 63 0.40 3.49 11.77
N ASP A 64 0.40 4.81 11.67
CA ASP A 64 -0.10 5.67 12.76
C ASP A 64 -1.59 5.39 13.03
N ASN A 65 -2.41 5.32 11.98
CA ASN A 65 -3.83 4.97 12.10
C ASN A 65 -4.01 3.58 12.73
N LEU A 66 -3.21 2.59 12.31
CA LEU A 66 -3.25 1.23 12.85
C LEU A 66 -2.90 1.21 14.35
N LYS A 67 -1.93 2.04 14.75
CA LYS A 67 -1.52 2.20 16.15
C LYS A 67 -2.60 2.88 16.99
N GLU A 68 -3.27 3.88 16.45
CA GLU A 68 -4.41 4.55 17.09
C GLU A 68 -5.60 3.59 17.28
N GLN A 69 -5.86 2.72 16.31
CA GLN A 69 -6.97 1.77 16.36
C GLN A 69 -6.75 0.63 17.35
N HIS A 70 -5.53 0.07 17.40
CA HIS A 70 -5.26 -1.16 18.12
C HIS A 70 -4.46 -0.99 19.43
N GLY A 71 -3.89 0.18 19.68
CA GLY A 71 -3.20 0.50 20.93
C GLY A 71 -2.16 -0.56 21.32
N ASP A 72 -2.41 -1.28 22.41
CA ASP A 72 -1.52 -2.29 22.97
C ASP A 72 -1.40 -3.55 22.08
N GLU A 73 -2.39 -3.83 21.23
CA GLU A 73 -2.37 -4.99 20.31
C GLU A 73 -1.61 -4.71 19.01
N TYR A 74 -1.18 -3.46 18.79
CA TYR A 74 -0.51 -3.02 17.57
C TYR A 74 0.72 -3.88 17.21
N GLU A 75 1.53 -4.27 18.20
CA GLU A 75 2.73 -5.08 17.94
C GLU A 75 2.42 -6.44 17.30
N GLN A 76 1.28 -7.04 17.65
CA GLN A 76 0.87 -8.33 17.10
C GLN A 76 0.34 -8.18 15.68
N ILE A 77 -0.32 -7.05 15.39
CA ILE A 77 -0.97 -6.79 14.11
C ILE A 77 0.03 -6.36 13.04
N VAL A 78 1.07 -5.61 13.42
CA VAL A 78 2.16 -5.23 12.50
C VAL A 78 2.91 -6.44 11.97
N GLU A 79 2.92 -7.55 12.72
CA GLU A 79 3.54 -8.80 12.28
C GLU A 79 2.70 -9.54 11.22
N ASP A 80 1.40 -9.28 11.13
CA ASP A 80 0.54 -9.84 10.09
C ASP A 80 0.55 -8.94 8.85
N THR A 81 1.19 -9.43 7.78
CA THR A 81 1.30 -8.68 6.51
C THR A 81 -0.03 -8.57 5.76
N SER A 82 -1.05 -9.34 6.18
CA SER A 82 -2.43 -9.13 5.73
C SER A 82 -3.02 -7.83 6.25
N GLN A 83 -2.60 -7.38 7.44
CA GLN A 83 -3.13 -6.21 8.15
C GLN A 83 -2.19 -5.01 8.01
N CYS A 84 -0.88 -5.22 8.13
CA CYS A 84 0.15 -4.22 7.91
C CYS A 84 1.04 -4.60 6.72
N PRO A 85 0.73 -4.14 5.50
CA PRO A 85 1.52 -4.42 4.32
C PRO A 85 2.92 -3.83 4.44
N THR A 86 3.86 -4.35 3.64
CA THR A 86 5.20 -3.77 3.55
C THR A 86 5.17 -2.45 2.78
N GLN A 87 6.13 -1.56 3.06
CA GLN A 87 6.28 -0.32 2.31
C GLN A 87 6.41 -0.57 0.80
N GLN A 88 7.12 -1.63 0.40
CA GLN A 88 7.25 -2.02 -1.02
C GLN A 88 5.90 -2.33 -1.68
N TRP A 89 4.95 -2.85 -0.91
CA TRP A 89 3.59 -3.07 -1.38
C TRP A 89 2.87 -1.73 -1.64
N PHE A 90 3.02 -0.72 -0.77
CA PHE A 90 2.48 0.62 -1.00
C PHE A 90 3.03 1.27 -2.28
N TYR A 91 4.34 1.13 -2.53
CA TYR A 91 4.95 1.55 -3.80
C TYR A 91 4.32 0.83 -4.99
N SER A 92 4.22 -0.49 -4.91
CA SER A 92 3.65 -1.30 -5.98
C SER A 92 2.20 -0.95 -6.25
N LEU A 93 1.39 -0.73 -5.21
CA LEU A 93 0.00 -0.32 -5.32
C LEU A 93 -0.10 1.06 -5.98
N TYR A 94 0.64 2.05 -5.48
CA TYR A 94 0.60 3.40 -6.01
C TYR A 94 0.95 3.46 -7.50
N TYR A 95 2.09 2.91 -7.93
CA TYR A 95 2.51 3.03 -9.33
C TYR A 95 1.72 2.12 -10.27
N ASN A 96 1.35 0.91 -9.84
CA ASN A 96 0.70 -0.05 -10.72
C ASN A 96 -0.82 0.15 -10.80
N THR A 97 -1.48 0.61 -9.74
CA THR A 97 -2.95 0.78 -9.75
C THR A 97 -3.36 2.23 -9.74
N TYR A 98 -2.93 3.00 -8.75
CA TYR A 98 -3.42 4.37 -8.54
C TYR A 98 -2.93 5.32 -9.63
N LYS A 99 -1.62 5.45 -9.81
CA LYS A 99 -1.01 6.36 -10.78
C LYS A 99 -1.44 6.03 -12.20
N ARG A 100 -1.51 4.75 -12.58
CA ARG A 100 -1.99 4.32 -13.91
C ARG A 100 -3.43 4.78 -14.15
N LYS A 101 -4.34 4.52 -13.21
CA LYS A 101 -5.75 4.93 -13.33
C LYS A 101 -5.94 6.46 -13.44
N HIS A 102 -5.09 7.23 -12.75
CA HIS A 102 -5.21 8.69 -12.71
C HIS A 102 -4.40 9.43 -13.79
N LEU A 103 -3.34 8.82 -14.34
CA LEU A 103 -2.62 9.33 -15.51
C LEU A 103 -3.42 9.12 -16.80
N ASP A 104 -4.12 7.98 -16.93
CA ASP A 104 -4.97 7.71 -18.10
C ASP A 104 -6.14 8.72 -18.22
N THR A 105 -6.43 9.48 -17.16
CA THR A 105 -7.43 10.56 -17.13
C THR A 105 -6.85 11.97 -17.30
N SER A 106 -5.53 12.15 -17.22
CA SER A 106 -4.89 13.48 -17.28
C SER A 106 -4.46 13.92 -18.68
N ASP A 107 -4.54 13.07 -19.71
CA ASP A 107 -4.18 13.40 -21.10
C ASP A 107 -5.14 14.39 -21.81
N THR A 108 -5.92 15.18 -21.07
CA THR A 108 -6.80 16.23 -21.65
C THR A 108 -6.66 17.64 -21.06
N LEU A 109 -5.65 17.93 -20.23
CA LEU A 109 -5.42 19.31 -19.77
C LEU A 109 -3.92 19.64 -19.68
N ASP A 110 -3.21 19.52 -20.80
CA ASP A 110 -2.03 20.35 -21.05
C ASP A 110 -2.52 21.64 -21.72
N ASP A 111 -2.66 22.71 -20.94
CA ASP A 111 -2.51 24.12 -21.36
C ASP A 111 -2.99 25.04 -20.22
N ALA A 112 -2.16 25.25 -19.18
CA ALA A 112 -2.09 26.53 -18.47
C ALA A 112 -0.95 26.58 -17.44
N ASP A 113 0.01 27.46 -17.76
CA ASP A 113 0.68 28.37 -16.84
C ASP A 113 1.84 27.84 -15.99
N GLY A 114 3.04 27.97 -16.58
CA GLY A 114 4.28 28.08 -15.82
C GLY A 114 4.38 29.45 -15.18
N GLY A 115 4.43 29.46 -13.84
CA GLY A 115 4.81 30.61 -13.04
C GLY A 115 5.91 30.23 -12.06
N GLU A 116 7.17 30.38 -12.47
CA GLU A 116 8.30 30.51 -11.55
C GLU A 116 8.17 31.85 -10.81
N THR A 117 8.05 31.82 -9.47
CA THR A 117 8.44 32.96 -8.64
C THR A 117 9.64 32.55 -7.79
N ASN A 118 10.80 33.00 -8.25
CA ASN A 118 12.01 33.10 -7.45
C ASN A 118 11.84 34.27 -6.48
N ASP A 119 11.52 34.01 -5.22
CA ASP A 119 11.68 35.03 -4.16
C ASP A 119 13.12 34.95 -3.64
N LYS A 120 13.97 35.75 -4.32
CA LYS A 120 15.26 36.20 -3.81
C LYS A 120 15.03 37.43 -2.93
N ASP A 121 15.70 37.42 -1.78
CA ASP A 121 16.35 38.55 -1.11
C ASP A 121 15.50 39.82 -0.89
N ASP A 122 15.06 40.02 0.36
CA ASP A 122 14.82 41.37 0.89
C ASP A 122 15.81 41.69 2.03
N PRO A 123 16.25 42.96 2.15
CA PRO A 123 17.50 43.37 2.79
C PRO A 123 17.34 43.84 4.24
N ASP A 124 18.50 43.97 4.91
CA ASP A 124 18.72 44.47 6.27
C ASP A 124 18.01 45.81 6.59
N ASP A 125 17.46 45.96 7.81
CA ASP A 125 17.44 47.27 8.49
C ASP A 125 17.47 47.16 10.02
N ASP A 126 18.28 48.03 10.61
CA ASP A 126 18.73 48.14 11.97
C ASP A 126 17.64 48.57 12.96
N SER A 127 17.69 48.05 14.19
CA SER A 127 17.31 48.85 15.37
C SER A 127 18.12 48.46 16.59
N ASN A 128 19.27 49.12 16.69
CA ASN A 128 20.05 49.32 17.91
C ASN A 128 19.25 50.23 18.86
N SER A 129 18.78 49.73 20.01
CA SER A 129 18.27 50.56 21.11
C SER A 129 19.27 50.58 22.27
N LEU A 130 19.99 51.69 22.37
CA LEU A 130 20.89 52.06 23.45
C LEU A 130 20.12 52.79 24.57
N THR A 131 20.58 52.61 25.82
CA THR A 131 20.42 53.49 27.02
C THR A 131 19.02 53.61 27.65
N GLU A 132 18.85 53.65 28.97
CA GLU A 132 19.72 54.17 30.06
C GLU A 132 20.06 53.15 31.17
#